data_AF-G5GGS2-F1
#
_entry.id   AF-G5GGS2-F1
#
_cell.length_a   1.000
_cell.length_b   1.000
_cell.length_c   1.000
_cell.angle_alpha   90.00
_cell.angle_beta   90.00
_cell.angle_gamma   90.00
#
_symmetry.space_group_name_H-M   'P 1'
#
loop_
_entity.id
_entity.type
_entity.pdbx_description
1 polymer ?
#
loop_
_entity_poly.entity_id
_entity_poly.type
_entity_poly.pdbx_seq_one_letter_code
_entity_poly.pdbx_strand_id
1 'polypeptide(L)'
;MNKKIISTNSNTKIVLLAAFAAFLAAGISSADISKFNTGPQYKTTADYTVLGKVNRIAKKKVPKIKHTTLNKKEIDTEGWNREKDGRWYYIQNGKRIVSSWIKDNERWFRFNEHGILEENSLINVNEKWYYAQQGGYIAEHQWFSINGNWYYAEDGGYLACNLWRYIDGKWYHFNERCELSVNTTIGDYRVNENGERVE
;
A
#
# COMPACT_ATOMS: atom_id res chain seq x y z
N MET A 1 13.10 36.55 22.54
CA MET A 1 12.39 35.42 23.18
C MET A 1 11.33 34.92 22.21
N ASN A 2 11.47 33.68 21.73
CA ASN A 2 10.39 32.70 21.49
C ASN A 2 11.00 31.48 20.76
N LYS A 3 11.20 30.41 21.52
CA LYS A 3 11.66 29.11 21.04
C LYS A 3 10.53 28.45 20.26
N LYS A 4 10.77 28.09 19.00
CA LYS A 4 9.89 27.19 18.25
C LYS A 4 10.38 25.76 18.47
N ILE A 5 9.64 25.01 19.28
CA ILE A 5 9.84 23.58 19.52
C ILE A 5 9.37 22.86 18.25
N ILE A 6 10.30 22.21 17.53
CA ILE A 6 9.96 21.29 16.44
C ILE A 6 10.01 19.88 17.03
N SER A 7 8.84 19.26 17.07
CA SER A 7 8.64 17.86 17.45
C SER A 7 9.45 16.94 16.53
N THR A 8 10.46 16.26 17.07
CA THR A 8 11.18 15.19 16.38
C THR A 8 10.41 13.88 16.51
N ASN A 9 9.95 13.34 15.37
CA ASN A 9 9.34 12.01 15.30
C ASN A 9 10.43 10.93 15.51
N SER A 10 10.15 9.91 16.34
CA SER A 10 11.16 9.03 16.96
C SER A 10 11.79 7.96 16.06
N ASN A 11 11.54 7.97 14.75
CA ASN A 11 11.96 6.88 13.86
C ASN A 11 13.36 7.05 13.24
N THR A 12 14.08 8.12 13.57
CA THR A 12 15.44 8.35 13.04
C THR A 12 16.54 7.62 13.83
N LYS A 13 16.22 6.99 14.97
CA LYS A 13 17.24 6.40 15.85
C LYS A 13 17.57 4.91 15.61
N ILE A 14 16.82 4.18 14.80
CA ILE A 14 16.98 2.71 14.72
C ILE A 14 17.78 2.23 13.50
N VAL A 15 17.97 3.04 12.45
CA VAL A 15 18.78 2.61 11.28
C VAL A 15 20.28 2.90 11.45
N LEU A 16 20.67 3.58 12.53
CA LEU A 16 22.08 3.83 12.84
C LEU A 16 22.70 2.72 13.72
N LEU A 17 22.37 1.45 13.48
CA LEU A 17 23.02 0.32 14.15
C LEU A 17 23.30 -0.87 13.21
N ALA A 18 23.62 -0.60 11.95
CA ALA A 18 24.10 -1.64 11.02
C ALA A 18 25.23 -1.15 10.08
N ALA A 19 25.90 -0.06 10.45
CA ALA A 19 27.11 0.41 9.76
C ALA A 19 28.29 0.66 10.73
N PHE A 20 28.31 -0.07 11.84
CA PHE A 20 29.42 -0.05 12.81
C PHE A 20 29.97 -1.47 13.04
N ALA A 21 30.23 -2.20 11.96
CA ALA A 21 30.99 -3.45 12.02
C ALA A 21 31.72 -3.74 10.70
N ALA A 22 32.41 -2.74 10.14
CA ALA A 22 33.34 -2.96 9.03
C ALA A 22 34.44 -1.89 8.89
N PHE A 23 34.82 -1.22 9.98
CA PHE A 23 35.94 -0.28 9.95
C PHE A 23 36.84 -0.45 11.18
N LEU A 24 37.48 -1.61 11.30
CA LEU A 24 38.67 -1.80 12.11
C LEU A 24 39.62 -2.79 11.40
N ALA A 25 40.15 -2.35 10.25
CA ALA A 25 41.32 -2.99 9.61
C ALA A 25 42.08 -2.04 8.64
N ALA A 26 42.04 -0.72 8.83
CA ALA A 26 42.74 0.19 7.89
C ALA A 26 43.24 1.54 8.45
N GLY A 27 43.22 1.78 9.77
CA GLY A 27 43.95 2.92 10.36
C GLY A 27 43.64 4.32 9.80
N ILE A 28 42.38 4.60 9.44
CA ILE A 28 41.98 5.93 8.94
C ILE A 28 41.63 6.83 10.14
N SER A 29 42.26 8.00 10.24
CA SER A 29 42.01 8.94 11.33
C SER A 29 40.64 9.63 11.18
N SER A 30 40.05 10.06 12.31
CA SER A 30 38.73 10.70 12.37
C SER A 30 38.62 12.04 11.62
N ALA A 31 39.72 12.61 11.13
CA ALA A 31 39.76 13.91 10.47
C ALA A 31 39.36 13.89 8.98
N ASP A 32 39.31 12.72 8.31
CA ASP A 32 38.98 12.64 6.88
C ASP A 32 37.47 12.46 6.58
N ILE A 33 36.65 12.24 7.61
CA ILE A 33 35.21 11.96 7.47
C ILE A 33 34.39 13.25 7.29
N SER A 34 34.91 14.40 7.73
CA SER A 34 34.18 15.69 7.69
C SER A 34 34.05 16.32 6.30
N LYS A 35 34.57 15.68 5.24
CA LYS A 35 34.42 16.14 3.85
C LYS A 35 33.23 15.51 3.12
N PHE A 36 32.54 14.53 3.72
CA PHE A 36 31.31 13.96 3.17
C PHE A 36 30.11 14.80 3.63
N ASN A 37 29.81 15.83 2.85
CA ASN A 37 28.61 16.62 3.04
C ASN A 37 27.36 15.80 2.70
N THR A 38 26.37 15.88 3.58
CA THR A 38 25.12 15.12 3.63
C THR A 38 23.99 15.89 2.94
N GLY A 39 23.40 15.32 1.90
CA GLY A 39 22.18 15.82 1.26
C GLY A 39 21.68 14.88 0.15
N PRO A 40 20.37 14.83 -0.15
CA PRO A 40 19.79 13.81 -1.00
C PRO A 40 20.08 14.14 -2.46
N GLN A 41 20.76 13.23 -3.16
CA GLN A 41 20.88 13.25 -4.62
C GLN A 41 20.69 11.83 -5.12
N TYR A 42 19.48 11.55 -5.65
CA TYR A 42 19.21 10.33 -6.40
C TYR A 42 20.06 10.36 -7.68
N LYS A 43 21.07 9.50 -7.77
CA LYS A 43 21.95 9.43 -8.94
C LYS A 43 21.54 8.30 -9.89
N THR A 44 21.27 8.68 -11.13
CA THR A 44 21.09 7.80 -12.30
C THR A 44 22.45 7.30 -12.83
N THR A 45 22.42 6.31 -13.72
CA THR A 45 23.50 5.40 -14.15
C THR A 45 24.67 6.01 -14.97
N ALA A 46 25.06 7.27 -14.77
CA ALA A 46 26.03 7.95 -15.64
C ALA A 46 27.35 8.44 -15.00
N ASP A 47 27.65 8.13 -13.73
CA ASP A 47 28.76 8.78 -12.99
C ASP A 47 30.00 7.89 -12.71
N TYR A 48 30.34 6.96 -13.61
CA TYR A 48 31.64 6.25 -13.55
C TYR A 48 32.74 6.97 -14.34
N THR A 49 33.00 8.26 -14.07
CA THR A 49 34.13 8.98 -14.71
C THR A 49 34.93 9.86 -13.74
N VAL A 50 34.80 9.67 -12.42
CA VAL A 50 35.56 10.45 -11.42
C VAL A 50 36.50 9.58 -10.57
N LEU A 51 37.07 8.51 -11.15
CA LEU A 51 38.18 7.76 -10.54
C LEU A 51 39.49 7.88 -11.35
N GLY A 52 39.60 8.87 -12.23
CA GLY A 52 40.72 8.97 -13.18
C GLY A 52 41.96 9.76 -12.71
N LYS A 53 41.96 10.41 -11.53
CA LYS A 53 43.08 11.30 -11.14
C LYS A 53 43.39 11.34 -9.65
N VAL A 54 43.49 10.21 -8.96
CA VAL A 54 44.20 10.17 -7.66
C VAL A 54 44.96 8.85 -7.50
N ASN A 55 46.25 8.98 -7.23
CA ASN A 55 47.21 8.01 -6.67
C ASN A 55 47.97 7.02 -7.58
N ARG A 56 49.16 7.49 -7.99
CA ARG A 56 50.39 6.69 -8.11
C ARG A 56 50.83 6.18 -6.73
N ILE A 57 50.29 5.06 -6.22
CA ILE A 57 50.93 4.31 -5.11
C ILE A 57 50.77 2.79 -5.32
N ALA A 58 51.91 2.12 -5.48
CA ALA A 58 52.22 0.68 -5.36
C ALA A 58 51.32 -0.36 -6.07
N LYS A 59 51.88 -1.00 -7.10
CA LYS A 59 51.40 -2.25 -7.72
C LYS A 59 51.43 -3.42 -6.71
N LYS A 60 50.39 -3.59 -5.89
CA LYS A 60 50.07 -4.90 -5.28
C LYS A 60 48.96 -5.55 -6.11
N LYS A 61 49.16 -6.81 -6.52
CA LYS A 61 48.15 -7.63 -7.22
C LYS A 61 46.89 -7.68 -6.35
N VAL A 62 45.86 -6.92 -6.74
CA VAL A 62 44.52 -7.05 -6.18
C VAL A 62 44.01 -8.45 -6.53
N PRO A 63 43.59 -9.28 -5.56
CA PRO A 63 42.97 -10.56 -5.87
C PRO A 63 41.74 -10.29 -6.75
N LYS A 64 41.60 -11.02 -7.86
CA LYS A 64 40.41 -10.95 -8.71
C LYS A 64 39.20 -11.32 -7.85
N ILE A 65 38.48 -10.32 -7.35
CA ILE A 65 37.18 -10.53 -6.75
C ILE A 65 36.31 -10.98 -7.91
N LYS A 66 35.92 -12.26 -7.92
CA LYS A 66 34.84 -12.71 -8.78
C LYS A 66 33.65 -11.87 -8.36
N HIS A 67 33.21 -10.97 -9.23
CA HIS A 67 31.89 -10.39 -9.10
C HIS A 67 30.92 -11.55 -9.26
N THR A 68 30.55 -12.16 -8.14
CA THR A 68 29.41 -13.06 -8.08
C THR A 68 28.22 -12.18 -8.38
N THR A 69 27.75 -12.18 -9.62
CA THR A 69 26.47 -11.61 -9.99
C THR A 69 25.43 -12.38 -9.19
N LEU A 70 25.10 -11.91 -7.99
CA LEU A 70 23.86 -12.32 -7.34
C LEU A 70 22.76 -11.98 -8.35
N ASN A 71 22.05 -13.01 -8.80
CA ASN A 71 20.85 -12.85 -9.60
C ASN A 71 20.04 -11.69 -9.01
N LYS A 72 19.77 -10.67 -9.84
CA LYS A 72 18.93 -9.53 -9.50
C LYS A 72 17.51 -10.04 -9.25
N LYS A 73 17.30 -10.68 -8.10
CA LYS A 73 15.99 -10.86 -7.49
C LYS A 73 15.59 -9.45 -7.12
N GLU A 74 14.58 -8.90 -7.80
CA GLU A 74 13.96 -7.64 -7.42
C GLU A 74 13.71 -7.71 -5.91
N ILE A 75 14.34 -6.80 -5.16
CA ILE A 75 14.20 -6.76 -3.71
C ILE A 75 12.93 -5.97 -3.48
N ASP A 76 11.86 -6.66 -3.05
CA ASP A 76 10.61 -6.01 -2.68
C ASP A 76 10.89 -4.94 -1.62
N THR A 77 10.31 -3.76 -1.81
CA THR A 77 10.48 -2.63 -0.88
C THR A 77 9.31 -2.56 0.10
N GLU A 78 9.47 -1.93 1.26
CA GLU A 78 8.35 -1.72 2.18
C GLU A 78 7.23 -0.91 1.50
N GLY A 79 5.97 -1.28 1.73
CA GLY A 79 4.79 -0.63 1.16
C GLY A 79 4.34 -1.23 -0.17
N TRP A 80 3.81 -0.37 -1.04
CA TRP A 80 3.23 -0.76 -2.34
C TRP A 80 4.29 -1.21 -3.34
N ASN A 81 4.07 -2.38 -3.92
CA ASN A 81 4.91 -2.92 -4.99
C ASN A 81 4.02 -3.49 -6.11
N ARG A 82 4.60 -3.66 -7.30
CA ARG A 82 3.87 -4.08 -8.49
C ARG A 82 4.61 -5.20 -9.21
N GLU A 83 3.90 -6.28 -9.50
CA GLU A 83 4.41 -7.39 -10.33
C GLU A 83 4.53 -6.97 -11.79
N LYS A 84 5.33 -7.70 -12.57
CA LYS A 84 5.57 -7.40 -14.00
C LYS A 84 4.31 -7.45 -14.86
N ASP A 85 3.33 -8.24 -14.45
CA ASP A 85 2.01 -8.34 -15.09
C ASP A 85 1.03 -7.23 -14.66
N GLY A 86 1.49 -6.30 -13.81
CA GLY A 86 0.75 -5.13 -13.41
C GLY A 86 -0.04 -5.28 -12.12
N ARG A 87 -0.07 -6.46 -11.49
CA ARG A 87 -0.80 -6.70 -10.23
C ARG A 87 -0.07 -6.08 -9.04
N TRP A 88 -0.83 -5.47 -8.13
CA TRP A 88 -0.29 -4.82 -6.93
C TRP A 88 -0.21 -5.77 -5.74
N TYR A 89 0.80 -5.59 -4.90
CA TYR A 89 0.96 -6.24 -3.60
C TYR A 89 1.56 -5.26 -2.59
N TYR A 90 1.52 -5.63 -1.31
CA TYR A 90 2.03 -4.79 -0.23
C TYR A 90 3.01 -5.57 0.63
N ILE A 91 4.14 -4.94 0.97
CA ILE A 91 5.10 -5.45 1.94
C ILE A 91 4.94 -4.67 3.24
N GLN A 92 4.73 -5.39 4.34
CA GLN A 92 4.75 -4.81 5.68
C GLN A 92 5.72 -5.59 6.57
N ASN A 93 6.62 -4.90 7.27
CA ASN A 93 7.66 -5.51 8.09
C ASN A 93 8.50 -6.53 7.30
N GLY A 94 8.83 -6.19 6.04
CA GLY A 94 9.60 -7.06 5.15
C GLY A 94 8.88 -8.35 4.72
N LYS A 95 7.56 -8.45 4.92
CA LYS A 95 6.74 -9.60 4.50
C LYS A 95 5.61 -9.17 3.58
N ARG A 96 5.33 -10.00 2.57
CA ARG A 96 4.16 -9.82 1.72
C ARG A 96 2.87 -10.03 2.51
N ILE A 97 1.97 -9.06 2.41
CA ILE A 97 0.62 -9.16 2.94
C ILE A 97 -0.19 -10.12 2.07
N VAL A 98 -0.78 -11.12 2.70
CA VAL A 98 -1.61 -12.17 2.09
C VAL A 98 -2.85 -12.36 2.95
N SER A 99 -4.01 -12.59 2.33
CA SER A 99 -5.28 -12.83 3.01
C SER A 99 -5.59 -11.83 4.14
N SER A 100 -5.10 -10.59 4.04
CA SER A 100 -5.31 -9.55 5.05
C SER A 100 -5.74 -8.21 4.48
N TRP A 101 -6.03 -7.30 5.41
CA TRP A 101 -6.40 -5.92 5.17
C TRP A 101 -5.23 -5.00 5.49
N ILE A 102 -5.09 -3.93 4.73
CA ILE A 102 -4.20 -2.81 5.06
C ILE A 102 -5.02 -1.52 5.02
N LYS A 103 -4.76 -0.64 5.99
CA LYS A 103 -5.21 0.75 5.94
C LYS A 103 -4.03 1.62 5.56
N ASP A 104 -4.14 2.33 4.44
CA ASP A 104 -3.12 3.27 3.96
C ASP A 104 -3.83 4.57 3.51
N ASN A 105 -3.32 5.72 3.96
CA ASN A 105 -3.92 7.04 3.72
C ASN A 105 -5.45 7.06 3.91
N GLU A 106 -5.89 6.57 5.08
CA GLU A 106 -7.29 6.49 5.49
C GLU A 106 -8.19 5.55 4.67
N ARG A 107 -7.66 4.88 3.65
CA ARG A 107 -8.39 3.92 2.81
C ARG A 107 -8.03 2.48 3.17
N TRP A 108 -9.04 1.61 3.11
CA TRP A 108 -8.85 0.17 3.29
C TRP A 108 -8.58 -0.52 1.96
N PHE A 109 -7.72 -1.54 1.99
CA PHE A 109 -7.35 -2.39 0.86
C PHE A 109 -7.34 -3.85 1.30
N ARG A 110 -7.76 -4.75 0.42
CA ARG A 110 -7.78 -6.20 0.67
C ARG A 110 -6.79 -6.90 -0.25
N PHE A 111 -6.00 -7.82 0.30
CA PHE A 111 -5.10 -8.68 -0.48
C PHE A 111 -5.56 -10.14 -0.43
N ASN A 112 -5.70 -10.79 -1.57
CA ASN A 112 -6.14 -12.19 -1.63
C ASN A 112 -5.09 -13.18 -1.08
N GLU A 113 -5.35 -14.48 -1.20
CA GLU A 113 -4.48 -15.55 -0.70
C GLU A 113 -3.09 -15.60 -1.36
N HIS A 114 -2.95 -15.01 -2.56
CA HIS A 114 -1.67 -14.84 -3.24
C HIS A 114 -0.99 -13.51 -2.90
N GLY A 115 -1.61 -12.69 -2.03
CA GLY A 115 -1.11 -11.37 -1.68
C GLY A 115 -1.22 -10.36 -2.81
N ILE A 116 -2.22 -10.52 -3.66
CA ILE A 116 -2.54 -9.60 -4.75
C ILE A 116 -3.70 -8.72 -4.29
N LEU A 117 -3.62 -7.42 -4.56
CA LEU A 117 -4.67 -6.45 -4.30
C LEU A 117 -5.96 -6.86 -5.02
N GLU A 118 -7.06 -6.91 -4.28
CA GLU A 118 -8.41 -6.98 -4.82
C GLU A 118 -8.79 -5.62 -5.43
N GLU A 119 -9.31 -5.62 -6.65
CA GLU A 119 -9.69 -4.41 -7.39
C GLU A 119 -10.87 -4.73 -8.32
N ASN A 120 -11.84 -3.82 -8.40
CA ASN A 120 -13.09 -4.00 -9.17
C ASN A 120 -13.81 -5.32 -8.85
N SER A 121 -13.78 -5.75 -7.58
CA SER A 121 -14.30 -7.06 -7.15
C SER A 121 -15.14 -6.97 -5.87
N LEU A 122 -16.15 -7.84 -5.79
CA LEU A 122 -16.87 -8.13 -4.56
C LEU A 122 -16.05 -9.12 -3.74
N ILE A 123 -15.89 -8.82 -2.45
CA ILE A 123 -15.06 -9.58 -1.52
C ILE A 123 -15.96 -10.09 -0.40
N ASN A 124 -15.97 -11.40 -0.15
CA ASN A 124 -16.59 -11.98 1.03
C ASN A 124 -15.54 -12.30 2.09
N VAL A 125 -15.69 -11.74 3.29
CA VAL A 125 -14.89 -12.09 4.47
C VAL A 125 -15.82 -12.32 5.64
N ASN A 126 -15.86 -13.56 6.16
CA ASN A 126 -16.70 -13.95 7.30
C ASN A 126 -18.16 -13.53 7.11
N GLU A 127 -18.76 -13.88 5.97
CA GLU A 127 -20.15 -13.60 5.61
C GLU A 127 -20.49 -12.11 5.41
N LYS A 128 -19.49 -11.22 5.51
CA LYS A 128 -19.63 -9.80 5.16
C LYS A 128 -19.09 -9.54 3.77
N TRP A 129 -19.87 -8.84 2.97
CA TRP A 129 -19.48 -8.42 1.64
C TRP A 129 -18.88 -7.01 1.67
N TYR A 130 -17.89 -6.78 0.80
CA TYR A 130 -17.25 -5.50 0.56
C TYR A 130 -17.06 -5.34 -0.94
N TYR A 131 -16.85 -4.10 -1.40
CA TYR A 131 -16.49 -3.84 -2.78
C TYR A 131 -15.15 -3.10 -2.85
N ALA A 132 -14.16 -3.71 -3.49
CA ALA A 132 -12.94 -3.03 -3.88
C ALA A 132 -13.18 -2.31 -5.20
N GLN A 133 -13.09 -0.99 -5.17
CA GLN A 133 -13.30 -0.13 -6.34
C GLN A 133 -12.08 -0.18 -7.27
N GLN A 134 -12.13 0.58 -8.37
CA GLN A 134 -10.96 0.85 -9.18
C GLN A 134 -9.87 1.51 -8.31
N GLY A 135 -8.64 1.01 -8.38
CA GLY A 135 -7.54 1.35 -7.48
C GLY A 135 -7.52 0.57 -6.16
N GLY A 136 -8.46 -0.36 -5.95
CA GLY A 136 -8.47 -1.36 -4.88
C GLY A 136 -8.87 -0.87 -3.49
N TYR A 137 -9.22 0.41 -3.35
CA TYR A 137 -9.76 0.92 -2.10
C TYR A 137 -11.21 0.48 -1.92
N ILE A 138 -11.58 0.21 -0.67
CA ILE A 138 -12.90 -0.31 -0.33
C ILE A 138 -13.93 0.82 -0.35
N ALA A 139 -15.09 0.55 -0.95
CA ALA A 139 -16.25 1.42 -0.86
C ALA A 139 -16.74 1.51 0.59
N GLU A 140 -16.99 2.73 1.05
CA GLU A 140 -17.51 3.06 2.38
C GLU A 140 -18.41 4.29 2.25
N HIS A 141 -19.55 4.30 2.94
CA HIS A 141 -20.56 5.37 2.93
C HIS A 141 -21.03 5.83 1.53
N GLN A 142 -21.23 4.89 0.61
CA GLN A 142 -21.55 5.28 -0.77
C GLN A 142 -22.35 4.23 -1.53
N TRP A 143 -23.12 4.73 -2.50
CA TRP A 143 -23.74 3.94 -3.55
C TRP A 143 -22.72 3.58 -4.62
N PHE A 144 -22.84 2.38 -5.19
CA PHE A 144 -22.12 1.99 -6.38
C PHE A 144 -22.96 1.00 -7.19
N SER A 145 -22.63 0.85 -8.48
CA SER A 145 -23.35 -0.07 -9.37
C SER A 145 -22.39 -1.04 -10.04
N ILE A 146 -22.79 -2.31 -10.14
CA ILE A 146 -22.09 -3.35 -10.90
C ILE A 146 -23.09 -3.91 -11.90
N ASN A 147 -22.78 -3.81 -13.20
CA ASN A 147 -23.61 -4.33 -14.30
C ASN A 147 -25.08 -3.87 -14.24
N GLY A 148 -25.33 -2.63 -13.81
CA GLY A 148 -26.67 -2.05 -13.69
C GLY A 148 -27.39 -2.36 -12.37
N ASN A 149 -26.88 -3.27 -11.54
CA ASN A 149 -27.41 -3.50 -10.20
C ASN A 149 -26.76 -2.53 -9.22
N TRP A 150 -27.56 -1.90 -8.37
CA TRP A 150 -27.09 -0.95 -7.36
C TRP A 150 -26.83 -1.64 -6.03
N TYR A 151 -25.85 -1.12 -5.29
CA TYR A 151 -25.41 -1.59 -4.00
C TYR A 151 -25.11 -0.38 -3.12
N TYR A 152 -25.08 -0.60 -1.80
CA TYR A 152 -24.66 0.43 -0.85
C TYR A 152 -23.66 -0.15 0.14
N ALA A 153 -22.53 0.55 0.28
CA ALA A 153 -21.55 0.28 1.33
C ALA A 153 -21.84 1.16 2.55
N GLU A 154 -22.05 0.53 3.69
CA GLU A 154 -22.27 1.20 4.98
C GLU A 154 -20.94 1.66 5.60
N ASP A 155 -21.03 2.25 6.80
CA ASP A 155 -19.89 2.53 7.70
C ASP A 155 -18.99 1.30 7.84
N GLY A 156 -17.67 1.45 7.73
CA GLY A 156 -16.75 0.31 7.76
C GLY A 156 -16.75 -0.56 6.50
N GLY A 157 -17.49 -0.15 5.46
CA GLY A 157 -17.41 -0.66 4.09
C GLY A 157 -18.14 -1.97 3.81
N TYR A 158 -18.89 -2.50 4.76
CA TYR A 158 -19.69 -3.69 4.54
C TYR A 158 -20.94 -3.35 3.73
N LEU A 159 -21.36 -4.26 2.85
CA LEU A 159 -22.54 -4.04 2.01
C LEU A 159 -23.83 -4.28 2.78
N ALA A 160 -24.85 -3.47 2.47
CA ALA A 160 -26.22 -3.72 2.90
C ALA A 160 -26.75 -4.96 2.16
N CYS A 161 -27.09 -6.02 2.90
CA CYS A 161 -27.57 -7.28 2.33
C CYS A 161 -28.74 -7.83 3.14
N ASN A 162 -29.80 -8.25 2.46
CA ASN A 162 -31.00 -8.85 3.03
C ASN A 162 -31.65 -7.99 4.14
N LEU A 163 -31.78 -6.68 3.91
CA LEU A 163 -32.25 -5.74 4.93
C LEU A 163 -32.77 -4.43 4.35
N TRP A 164 -33.49 -3.68 5.17
CA TRP A 164 -33.88 -2.30 4.91
C TRP A 164 -32.84 -1.31 5.48
N ARG A 165 -32.57 -0.22 4.75
CA ARG A 165 -31.81 0.93 5.21
C ARG A 165 -32.49 2.26 4.93
N TYR A 166 -32.30 3.17 5.87
CA TYR A 166 -32.69 4.56 5.72
C TYR A 166 -31.46 5.37 5.32
N ILE A 167 -31.45 5.87 4.09
CA ILE A 167 -30.32 6.56 3.47
C ILE A 167 -30.85 7.87 2.91
N ASP A 168 -30.25 8.99 3.29
CA ASP A 168 -30.59 10.34 2.80
C ASP A 168 -32.10 10.66 2.80
N GLY A 169 -32.78 10.26 3.87
CA GLY A 169 -34.20 10.58 4.06
C GLY A 169 -35.18 9.57 3.47
N LYS A 170 -34.71 8.50 2.83
CA LYS A 170 -35.55 7.50 2.15
C LYS A 170 -35.22 6.08 2.59
N TRP A 171 -36.23 5.20 2.51
CA TRP A 171 -36.05 3.77 2.80
C TRP A 171 -35.74 3.00 1.52
N TYR A 172 -34.74 2.12 1.60
CA TYR A 172 -34.29 1.23 0.53
C TYR A 172 -34.18 -0.19 1.08
N HIS A 173 -34.45 -1.19 0.24
CA HIS A 173 -34.25 -2.59 0.58
C HIS A 173 -33.18 -3.22 -0.29
N PHE A 174 -32.29 -4.00 0.31
CA PHE A 174 -31.26 -4.78 -0.38
C PHE A 174 -31.56 -6.27 -0.25
N ASN A 175 -31.49 -7.01 -1.35
CA ASN A 175 -31.77 -8.44 -1.37
C ASN A 175 -30.62 -9.27 -0.79
N GLU A 176 -30.74 -10.60 -0.78
CA GLU A 176 -29.71 -11.53 -0.28
C GLU A 176 -28.38 -11.47 -1.04
N ARG A 177 -28.38 -10.93 -2.27
CA ARG A 177 -27.19 -10.67 -3.08
C ARG A 177 -26.63 -9.26 -2.88
N CYS A 178 -27.15 -8.52 -1.89
CA CYS A 178 -26.81 -7.14 -1.59
C CYS A 178 -27.24 -6.13 -2.67
N GLU A 179 -28.08 -6.54 -3.61
CA GLU A 179 -28.55 -5.69 -4.71
C GLU A 179 -29.79 -4.91 -4.25
N LEU A 180 -29.84 -3.64 -4.62
CA LEU A 180 -30.99 -2.77 -4.40
C LEU A 180 -32.23 -3.39 -5.07
N SER A 181 -33.29 -3.55 -4.28
CA SER A 181 -34.58 -3.99 -4.77
C SER A 181 -35.27 -2.80 -5.44
N VAL A 182 -35.73 -2.97 -6.69
CA VAL A 182 -36.42 -1.94 -7.48
C VAL A 182 -37.70 -2.53 -8.08
N ASN A 183 -38.72 -1.69 -8.27
CA ASN A 183 -39.99 -2.07 -8.92
C ASN A 183 -40.63 -3.35 -8.39
N THR A 184 -40.60 -3.55 -7.06
CA THR A 184 -41.07 -4.79 -6.43
C THR A 184 -41.72 -4.53 -5.05
N THR A 185 -42.26 -5.58 -4.45
CA THR A 185 -42.88 -5.58 -3.12
C THR A 185 -42.07 -6.46 -2.17
N ILE A 186 -41.80 -5.95 -0.97
CA ILE A 186 -41.05 -6.62 0.10
C ILE A 186 -41.92 -6.60 1.36
N GLY A 187 -42.58 -7.74 1.65
CA GLY A 187 -43.61 -7.80 2.68
C GLY A 187 -44.79 -6.89 2.31
N ASP A 188 -45.13 -5.97 3.20
CA ASP A 188 -46.24 -5.03 3.00
C ASP A 188 -45.82 -3.73 2.28
N TYR A 189 -44.54 -3.57 1.92
CA TYR A 189 -44.00 -2.33 1.36
C TYR A 189 -43.64 -2.47 -0.11
N ARG A 190 -43.93 -1.42 -0.90
CA ARG A 190 -43.53 -1.33 -2.30
C ARG A 190 -42.32 -0.40 -2.46
N VAL A 191 -41.41 -0.75 -3.37
CA VAL A 191 -40.30 0.12 -3.80
C VAL A 191 -40.45 0.48 -5.28
N ASN A 192 -40.15 1.73 -5.64
CA ASN A 192 -40.25 2.25 -7.01
C ASN A 192 -39.02 1.89 -7.87
N GLU A 193 -38.91 2.47 -9.07
CA GLU A 193 -37.79 2.23 -10.00
C GLU A 193 -36.43 2.70 -9.48
N ASN A 194 -36.43 3.65 -8.53
CA ASN A 194 -35.25 4.14 -7.85
C ASN A 194 -34.95 3.34 -6.56
N GLY A 195 -35.73 2.30 -6.27
CA GLY A 195 -35.63 1.49 -5.06
C GLY A 195 -36.15 2.18 -3.78
N GLU A 196 -36.78 3.34 -3.92
CA GLU A 196 -37.30 4.11 -2.81
C GLU A 196 -38.63 3.50 -2.36
N ARG A 197 -38.78 3.26 -1.06
CA ARG A 197 -40.06 2.84 -0.47
C ARG A 197 -41.11 3.90 -0.72
N VAL A 198 -42.25 3.48 -1.26
CA VAL A 198 -43.43 4.30 -1.48
C VAL A 198 -44.58 3.78 -0.62
N GLU A 199 -45.50 4.69 -0.29
CA GLU A 199 -46.78 4.38 0.37
C GLU A 199 -47.75 3.70 -0.61
#